data_AF-H9GLT6-F1
#
_entry.id   AF-H9GLT6-F1
#
_cell.length_a   1.000
_cell.length_b   1.000
_cell.length_c   1.000
_cell.angle_alpha   90.00
_cell.angle_beta   90.00
_cell.angle_gamma   90.00
#
_symmetry.space_group_name_H-M   'P 1'
#
loop_
_entity.id
_entity.type
_entity.pdbx_description
1 polymer ?
#
loop_
_entity_poly.entity_id
_entity_poly.type
_entity_poly.pdbx_seq_one_letter_code
_entity_poly.pdbx_strand_id
1 'polypeptide(L)'
;MPSVGRSQWSSCSTEAFSPERGGREGATRLMIVVTDGESHDSEELPEALRECQERNVTRYAIAVLGHYIRRQKDPNAFIDEIKFIASDPDEKFFFNVTDEAALNDIVDALGDRIFSLEGTREYSSFELEMSQVGFSTHLLEDGILFGMVGAYDWDGAVLRESPNERLIPPQKAFESEFPLRMKNHAAYLGYTVSSIKLRGGRGLLVAGAPRFKHKGKVILFEMGGRTDTLRITQALTGEQIGGYFGSEVCPVDVDGDGVTDVLLVSAPMYLGAQNKETGRVYVYKVGQSLLSFNGTLESDPKPQDARFGFALLALPDLNQDGFNDVAVGAPLEDGHQGAVYLYHGQRNTLRPQYTQASINNNNNNNNNNTIGLLYVFRAVWPCSRSILS
;
A
#
# COMPACT_ATOMS: atom_id res chain seq x y z
N MET A 1 16.51 13.47 -22.39
CA MET A 1 16.64 13.46 -20.92
C MET A 1 17.51 14.64 -20.55
N PRO A 2 17.11 15.56 -19.67
CA PRO A 2 17.97 16.70 -19.36
C PRO A 2 19.13 16.19 -18.51
N SER A 3 20.32 16.42 -19.03
CA SER A 3 21.62 16.13 -18.44
C SER A 3 21.80 16.90 -17.12
N VAL A 4 22.31 16.21 -16.11
CA VAL A 4 22.65 16.81 -14.80
C VAL A 4 23.93 17.61 -14.98
N GLY A 5 23.78 18.90 -15.26
CA GLY A 5 24.90 19.85 -15.29
C GLY A 5 24.92 20.79 -14.09
N ARG A 6 25.99 21.57 -13.93
CA ARG A 6 26.30 22.61 -12.90
C ARG A 6 25.11 23.32 -12.25
N SER A 7 24.05 23.58 -13.01
CA SER A 7 22.82 24.23 -12.55
C SER A 7 21.98 23.40 -11.59
N GLN A 8 22.11 22.07 -11.55
CA GLN A 8 21.25 21.21 -10.72
C GLN A 8 21.82 20.95 -9.33
N TRP A 9 23.14 20.73 -9.19
CA TRP A 9 23.77 20.46 -7.88
C TRP A 9 23.82 21.69 -6.99
N SER A 10 24.27 22.83 -7.54
CA SER A 10 24.25 24.12 -6.86
C SER A 10 22.82 24.56 -6.53
N SER A 11 21.85 24.42 -7.45
CA SER A 11 20.43 24.71 -7.20
C SER A 11 19.83 23.81 -6.11
N CYS A 12 20.21 22.53 -6.04
CA CYS A 12 19.67 21.62 -5.03
C CYS A 12 20.16 21.94 -3.61
N SER A 13 21.40 22.38 -3.41
CA SER A 13 21.90 22.78 -2.08
C SER A 13 21.45 24.20 -1.68
N THR A 14 21.36 25.12 -2.64
CA THR A 14 21.06 26.54 -2.42
C THR A 14 19.58 26.87 -2.46
N GLU A 15 18.88 26.44 -3.52
CA GLU A 15 17.50 26.81 -3.80
C GLU A 15 16.49 25.81 -3.23
N ALA A 16 16.75 24.49 -3.32
CA ALA A 16 15.77 23.49 -2.88
C ALA A 16 15.54 23.48 -1.36
N PHE A 17 16.53 23.89 -0.57
CA PHE A 17 16.41 24.05 0.89
C PHE A 17 16.17 25.52 1.32
N SER A 18 15.90 26.43 0.38
CA SER A 18 15.65 27.84 0.67
C SER A 18 14.29 28.06 1.34
N PRO A 19 14.15 29.02 2.28
CA PRO A 19 12.86 29.39 2.84
C PRO A 19 11.84 29.83 1.79
N GLU A 20 12.28 30.50 0.70
CA GLU A 20 11.39 30.93 -0.38
C GLU A 20 10.76 29.74 -1.13
N ARG A 21 11.38 28.56 -1.08
CA ARG A 21 10.87 27.31 -1.67
C ARG A 21 10.34 26.32 -0.62
N GLY A 22 10.08 26.78 0.61
CA GLY A 22 9.47 25.96 1.68
C GLY A 22 10.47 25.22 2.56
N GLY A 23 11.77 25.52 2.44
CA GLY A 23 12.80 25.04 3.35
C GLY A 23 12.58 25.57 4.77
N ARG A 24 12.60 24.67 5.76
CA ARG A 24 12.44 25.03 7.17
C ARG A 24 13.80 25.20 7.84
N GLU A 25 13.98 26.32 8.52
CA GLU A 25 15.17 26.57 9.33
C GLU A 25 15.20 25.60 10.52
N GLY A 26 16.33 24.91 10.74
CA GLY A 26 16.49 23.89 11.77
C GLY A 26 16.03 22.46 11.41
N ALA A 27 15.43 22.24 10.24
CA ALA A 27 15.09 20.89 9.78
C ALA A 27 16.33 20.14 9.25
N THR A 28 16.36 18.82 9.47
CA THR A 28 17.37 17.93 8.87
C THR A 28 17.27 18.00 7.34
N ARG A 29 18.40 18.25 6.67
CA ARG A 29 18.46 18.36 5.21
C ARG A 29 18.97 17.05 4.62
N LEU A 30 18.18 16.46 3.75
CA LEU A 30 18.48 15.18 3.14
C LEU A 30 18.37 15.26 1.62
N MET A 31 19.36 14.71 0.93
CA MET A 31 19.43 14.63 -0.52
C MET A 31 19.58 13.16 -0.93
N ILE A 32 18.73 12.70 -1.86
CA ILE A 32 18.83 11.37 -2.47
C ILE A 32 19.21 11.57 -3.92
N VAL A 33 20.33 10.98 -4.33
CA VAL A 33 20.88 11.05 -5.68
C VAL A 33 20.67 9.69 -6.31
N VAL A 34 19.97 9.65 -7.44
CA VAL A 34 19.75 8.41 -8.22
C VAL A 34 20.19 8.67 -9.64
N THR A 35 21.15 7.88 -10.14
CA THR A 35 21.68 8.03 -11.50
C THR A 35 22.12 6.69 -12.07
N ASP A 36 22.07 6.57 -13.39
CA ASP A 36 22.52 5.42 -14.20
C ASP A 36 23.76 5.73 -15.05
N GLY A 37 24.37 6.90 -14.88
CA GLY A 37 25.54 7.34 -15.65
C GLY A 37 26.42 8.37 -14.94
N GLU A 38 27.67 8.46 -15.41
CA GLU A 38 28.72 9.36 -14.92
C GLU A 38 28.37 10.83 -15.20
N SER A 39 28.79 11.74 -14.30
CA SER A 39 28.62 13.17 -14.53
C SER A 39 29.51 13.63 -15.68
N HIS A 40 29.00 14.59 -16.45
CA HIS A 40 29.79 15.25 -17.50
C HIS A 40 30.51 16.51 -16.96
N ASP A 41 30.23 16.89 -15.70
CA ASP A 41 30.73 18.09 -15.03
C ASP A 41 31.57 17.72 -13.78
N SER A 42 32.44 16.72 -13.90
CA SER A 42 33.22 16.17 -12.80
C SER A 42 34.17 17.19 -12.13
N GLU A 43 34.59 18.23 -12.87
CA GLU A 43 35.48 19.28 -12.35
C GLU A 43 34.83 20.16 -11.27
N GLU A 44 33.50 20.21 -11.23
CA GLU A 44 32.73 21.14 -10.39
C GLU A 44 32.07 20.46 -9.19
N LEU A 45 32.09 19.13 -9.18
CA LEU A 45 31.56 18.28 -8.13
C LEU A 45 32.17 18.58 -6.74
N PRO A 46 33.50 18.80 -6.57
CA PRO A 46 34.08 19.06 -5.26
C PRO A 46 33.55 20.33 -4.60
N GLU A 47 33.30 21.39 -5.38
CA GLU A 47 32.81 22.67 -4.85
C GLU A 47 31.35 22.53 -4.37
N ALA A 48 30.50 21.86 -5.15
CA ALA A 48 29.11 21.59 -4.79
C ALA A 48 28.97 20.70 -3.54
N LEU A 49 29.82 19.68 -3.41
CA LEU A 49 29.84 18.81 -2.24
C LEU A 49 30.30 19.56 -0.98
N ARG A 50 31.30 20.45 -1.10
CA ARG A 50 31.74 21.31 0.00
C ARG A 50 30.59 22.18 0.52
N GLU A 51 29.82 22.79 -0.38
CA GLU A 51 28.66 23.59 0.01
C GLU A 51 27.57 22.74 0.70
N CYS A 52 27.32 21.52 0.19
CA CYS A 52 26.38 20.59 0.84
C CYS A 52 26.83 20.25 2.27
N GLN A 53 28.14 20.11 2.48
CA GLN A 53 28.74 19.80 3.78
C GLN A 53 28.66 20.98 4.74
N GLU A 54 28.95 22.20 4.28
CA GLU A 54 28.78 23.45 5.06
C GLU A 54 27.31 23.65 5.50
N ARG A 55 26.36 23.20 4.68
CA ARG A 55 24.92 23.29 4.95
C ARG A 55 24.35 22.09 5.73
N ASN A 56 25.20 21.15 6.20
CA ASN A 56 24.79 19.92 6.89
C ASN A 56 23.76 19.08 6.12
N VAL A 57 23.91 18.97 4.79
CA VAL A 57 23.05 18.12 3.96
C VAL A 57 23.57 16.69 3.98
N THR A 58 22.76 15.77 4.50
CA THR A 58 23.02 14.33 4.43
C THR A 58 22.70 13.82 3.03
N ARG A 59 23.63 13.14 2.37
CA ARG A 59 23.52 12.71 0.98
C ARG A 59 23.52 11.19 0.88
N TYR A 60 22.48 10.64 0.30
CA TYR A 60 22.37 9.22 -0.07
C TYR A 60 22.55 9.12 -1.59
N ALA A 61 23.37 8.16 -2.04
CA ALA A 61 23.70 8.02 -3.45
C ALA A 61 23.41 6.60 -3.94
N ILE A 62 22.68 6.48 -5.05
CA ILE A 62 22.19 5.23 -5.62
C ILE A 62 22.66 5.12 -7.07
N ALA A 63 23.51 4.13 -7.33
CA ALA A 63 24.05 3.82 -8.65
C ALA A 63 23.23 2.72 -9.34
N VAL A 64 22.60 3.03 -10.47
CA VAL A 64 21.79 2.08 -11.26
C VAL A 64 22.62 1.52 -12.42
N LEU A 65 23.04 0.27 -12.30
CA LEU A 65 24.01 -0.39 -13.22
C LEU A 65 23.36 -1.11 -14.41
N GLY A 66 22.04 -1.01 -14.57
CA GLY A 66 21.31 -1.72 -15.63
C GLY A 66 21.86 -1.45 -17.03
N HIS A 67 22.34 -0.22 -17.30
CA HIS A 67 22.97 0.14 -18.57
C HIS A 67 24.36 -0.47 -18.76
N TYR A 68 25.20 -0.46 -17.72
CA TYR A 68 26.57 -0.98 -17.73
C TYR A 68 26.59 -2.50 -17.91
N ILE A 69 25.71 -3.21 -17.17
CA ILE A 69 25.59 -4.67 -17.22
C ILE A 69 25.13 -5.13 -18.61
N ARG A 70 24.10 -4.47 -19.19
CA ARG A 70 23.59 -4.81 -20.53
C ARG A 70 24.61 -4.58 -21.65
N ARG A 71 25.58 -3.68 -21.44
CA ARG A 71 26.60 -3.32 -22.44
C ARG A 71 28.00 -3.87 -22.14
N GLN A 72 28.16 -4.70 -21.09
CA GLN A 72 29.45 -5.24 -20.65
C GLN A 72 30.52 -4.16 -20.45
N LYS A 73 30.12 -3.00 -19.91
CA LYS A 73 31.04 -1.91 -19.57
C LYS A 73 31.52 -2.04 -18.13
N ASP A 74 32.76 -1.61 -17.88
CA ASP A 74 33.31 -1.52 -16.51
C ASP A 74 32.64 -0.36 -15.74
N PRO A 75 31.98 -0.62 -14.60
CA PRO A 75 31.32 0.41 -13.81
C PRO A 75 32.21 1.03 -12.71
N ASN A 76 33.49 0.67 -12.60
CA ASN A 76 34.32 1.09 -11.46
C ASN A 76 34.43 2.61 -11.30
N ALA A 77 34.73 3.34 -12.37
CA ALA A 77 34.85 4.81 -12.34
C ALA A 77 33.53 5.48 -11.92
N PHE A 78 32.41 5.00 -12.48
CA PHE A 78 31.08 5.42 -12.09
C PHE A 78 30.78 5.15 -10.61
N ILE A 79 31.10 3.96 -10.09
CA ILE A 79 30.86 3.62 -8.68
C ILE A 79 31.67 4.54 -7.75
N ASP A 80 32.93 4.81 -8.09
CA ASP A 80 33.80 5.67 -7.29
C ASP A 80 33.29 7.12 -7.28
N GLU A 81 32.75 7.60 -8.40
CA GLU A 81 32.10 8.91 -8.47
C GLU A 81 30.85 8.97 -7.58
N ILE A 82 29.96 7.97 -7.63
CA ILE A 82 28.74 7.98 -6.82
C ILE A 82 29.04 7.81 -5.33
N LYS A 83 30.08 7.06 -4.96
CA LYS A 83 30.59 7.04 -3.58
C LYS A 83 31.08 8.40 -3.13
N PHE A 84 31.82 9.11 -3.98
CA PHE A 84 32.30 10.45 -3.67
C PHE A 84 31.16 11.46 -3.44
N ILE A 85 29.99 11.24 -4.06
CA ILE A 85 28.78 12.05 -3.83
C ILE A 85 28.12 11.74 -2.48
N ALA A 86 28.17 10.47 -2.05
CA ALA A 86 27.55 10.02 -0.81
C ALA A 86 28.18 10.72 0.42
N SER A 87 27.48 10.66 1.56
CA SER A 87 28.07 11.04 2.85
C SER A 87 28.86 9.87 3.44
N ASP A 88 29.81 10.16 4.32
CA ASP A 88 30.54 9.10 5.03
C ASP A 88 29.72 8.49 6.18
N PRO A 89 29.83 7.18 6.45
CA PRO A 89 30.64 6.21 5.71
C PRO A 89 29.86 5.58 4.53
N ASP A 90 30.57 5.14 3.48
CA ASP A 90 30.00 4.56 2.26
C ASP A 90 28.99 3.44 2.54
N GLU A 91 29.26 2.54 3.50
CA GLU A 91 28.37 1.41 3.82
C GLU A 91 26.98 1.85 4.30
N LYS A 92 26.87 3.12 4.70
CA LYS A 92 25.63 3.71 5.18
C LYS A 92 24.86 4.45 4.10
N PHE A 93 25.55 5.16 3.21
CA PHE A 93 24.96 6.17 2.34
C PHE A 93 25.08 5.87 0.84
N PHE A 94 25.85 4.87 0.45
CA PHE A 94 25.99 4.42 -0.93
C PHE A 94 25.26 3.10 -1.17
N PHE A 95 24.55 3.02 -2.31
CA PHE A 95 23.85 1.81 -2.75
C PHE A 95 24.13 1.52 -4.22
N ASN A 96 24.44 0.26 -4.54
CA ASN A 96 24.58 -0.21 -5.91
C ASN A 96 23.37 -1.07 -6.31
N VAL A 97 22.86 -0.85 -7.53
CA VAL A 97 21.64 -1.50 -8.01
C VAL A 97 21.92 -2.14 -9.35
N THR A 98 21.60 -3.43 -9.47
CA THR A 98 21.79 -4.15 -10.74
C THR A 98 20.70 -3.84 -11.76
N ASP A 99 19.47 -3.54 -11.32
CA ASP A 99 18.33 -3.17 -12.17
C ASP A 99 17.28 -2.36 -11.40
N GLU A 100 16.38 -1.66 -12.10
CA GLU A 100 15.36 -0.78 -11.49
C GLU A 100 14.49 -1.51 -10.45
N ALA A 101 14.26 -2.81 -10.64
CA ALA A 101 13.53 -3.66 -9.70
C ALA A 101 14.21 -3.84 -8.33
N ALA A 102 15.53 -3.60 -8.21
CA ALA A 102 16.28 -3.68 -6.97
C ALA A 102 16.39 -2.33 -6.22
N LEU A 103 15.94 -1.22 -6.83
CA LEU A 103 15.68 0.04 -6.09
C LEU A 103 14.68 -0.19 -4.95
N ASN A 104 13.80 -1.17 -5.13
CA ASN A 104 12.79 -1.58 -4.16
C ASN A 104 13.39 -2.01 -2.81
N ASP A 105 14.50 -2.75 -2.83
CA ASP A 105 15.20 -3.19 -1.61
C ASP A 105 15.94 -2.02 -0.93
N ILE A 106 16.27 -0.98 -1.71
CA ILE A 106 16.93 0.24 -1.24
C ILE A 106 15.92 1.22 -0.65
N VAL A 107 14.70 1.30 -1.18
CA VAL A 107 13.61 2.09 -0.55
C VAL A 107 13.34 1.57 0.86
N ASP A 108 13.31 0.25 1.06
CA ASP A 108 13.18 -0.38 2.38
C ASP A 108 14.38 0.00 3.29
N ALA A 109 15.62 -0.10 2.77
CA ALA A 109 16.84 0.22 3.54
C ALA A 109 17.05 1.71 3.82
N LEU A 110 16.68 2.61 2.90
CA LEU A 110 16.70 4.06 3.08
C LEU A 110 15.57 4.47 4.01
N GLY A 111 14.37 3.91 3.85
CA GLY A 111 13.21 4.18 4.69
C GLY A 111 13.53 3.91 6.16
N ASP A 112 13.99 2.70 6.48
CA ASP A 112 14.37 2.33 7.85
C ASP A 112 15.38 3.28 8.49
N ARG A 113 16.32 3.81 7.69
CA ARG A 113 17.46 4.65 8.14
C ARG A 113 17.14 6.15 8.18
N ILE A 114 16.22 6.63 7.34
CA ILE A 114 15.79 8.02 7.29
C ILE A 114 14.71 8.30 8.34
N PHE A 115 13.78 7.36 8.57
CA PHE A 115 12.77 7.53 9.61
C PHE A 115 13.37 7.46 11.03
N SER A 116 14.50 6.76 11.20
CA SER A 116 15.28 6.81 12.45
C SER A 116 16.10 8.10 12.65
N LEU A 117 16.07 9.03 11.68
CA LEU A 117 16.58 10.40 11.80
C LEU A 117 15.49 11.42 12.18
N GLU A 118 14.20 11.14 11.89
CA GLU A 118 13.06 11.94 12.36
C GLU A 118 12.52 11.46 13.72
N GLY A 119 12.81 10.22 14.10
CA GLY A 119 12.56 9.68 15.45
C GLY A 119 13.78 9.87 16.36
N THR A 120 13.70 10.84 17.27
CA THR A 120 14.73 11.13 18.28
C THR A 120 15.19 9.89 19.04
N ARG A 121 16.52 9.76 19.15
CA ARG A 121 17.23 8.83 20.04
C ARG A 121 16.71 9.01 21.47
N GLU A 122 16.20 7.93 22.05
CA GLU A 122 15.65 7.84 23.41
C GLU A 122 14.28 8.51 23.61
N TYR A 123 13.18 7.77 23.40
CA TYR A 123 12.06 7.55 24.34
C TYR A 123 10.98 6.67 23.67
N SER A 124 10.47 5.68 24.43
CA SER A 124 9.33 4.75 24.21
C SER A 124 8.75 4.57 22.80
N SER A 125 8.83 3.35 22.25
CA SER A 125 7.95 2.92 21.15
C SER A 125 6.48 3.11 21.51
N PHE A 126 5.67 3.61 20.58
CA PHE A 126 4.23 3.71 20.77
C PHE A 126 3.63 2.31 20.70
N GLU A 127 2.99 1.88 21.79
CA GLU A 127 2.29 0.60 21.81
C GLU A 127 0.86 0.79 21.31
N LEU A 128 0.02 1.50 22.06
CA LEU A 128 -1.41 1.62 21.75
C LEU A 128 -1.92 3.07 21.81
N GLU A 129 -1.07 4.03 22.17
CA GLU A 129 -1.38 5.44 22.33
C GLU A 129 -1.95 6.04 21.04
N MET A 130 -1.36 5.65 19.90
CA MET A 130 -1.76 6.08 18.56
C MET A 130 -2.56 5.01 17.82
N SER A 131 -3.14 4.04 18.53
CA SER A 131 -3.73 2.83 17.92
C SER A 131 -4.81 3.08 16.87
N GLN A 132 -5.53 4.20 16.96
CA GLN A 132 -6.64 4.55 16.05
C GLN A 132 -7.66 3.40 15.93
N VAL A 133 -8.07 2.84 17.08
CA VAL A 133 -9.08 1.78 17.15
C VAL A 133 -10.34 2.18 16.37
N GLY A 134 -10.82 1.28 15.52
CA GLY A 134 -12.00 1.50 14.71
C GLY A 134 -11.73 2.24 13.40
N PHE A 135 -10.46 2.29 12.99
CA PHE A 135 -10.09 2.69 11.63
C PHE A 135 -10.86 1.89 10.56
N SER A 136 -11.05 0.59 10.82
CA SER A 136 -12.00 -0.26 10.10
C SER A 136 -12.80 -1.11 11.09
N THR A 137 -13.98 -1.57 10.67
CA THR A 137 -14.89 -2.35 11.51
C THR A 137 -15.55 -3.48 10.74
N HIS A 138 -15.79 -4.60 11.42
CA HIS A 138 -16.52 -5.74 10.89
C HIS A 138 -17.33 -6.43 11.97
N LEU A 139 -18.60 -6.71 11.69
CA LEU A 139 -19.51 -7.36 12.64
C LEU A 139 -19.27 -8.88 12.64
N LEU A 140 -19.13 -9.46 13.83
CA LEU A 140 -19.03 -10.90 14.05
C LEU A 140 -20.33 -11.40 14.70
N GLU A 141 -20.54 -12.73 14.72
CA GLU A 141 -21.70 -13.33 15.37
C GLU A 141 -21.76 -13.04 16.88
N ASP A 142 -20.60 -12.87 17.53
CA ASP A 142 -20.47 -12.71 18.98
C ASP A 142 -19.76 -11.40 19.40
N GLY A 143 -19.63 -10.43 18.50
CA GLY A 143 -18.95 -9.18 18.79
C GLY A 143 -18.61 -8.35 17.56
N ILE A 144 -17.61 -7.49 17.69
CA ILE A 144 -17.12 -6.60 16.63
C ILE A 144 -15.60 -6.77 16.53
N LEU A 145 -15.09 -6.84 15.31
CA LEU A 145 -13.68 -6.74 15.00
C LEU A 145 -13.37 -5.31 14.58
N PHE A 146 -12.39 -4.70 15.23
CA PHE A 146 -11.88 -3.37 14.94
C PHE A 146 -10.45 -3.44 14.40
N GLY A 147 -10.16 -2.67 13.38
CA GLY A 147 -8.80 -2.40 12.92
C GLY A 147 -8.11 -1.34 13.77
N MET A 148 -6.80 -1.47 13.97
CA MET A 148 -5.98 -0.58 14.80
C MET A 148 -4.68 -0.22 14.06
N VAL A 149 -4.77 0.62 13.03
CA VAL A 149 -3.65 0.88 12.11
C VAL A 149 -2.43 1.51 12.75
N GLY A 150 -2.58 2.26 13.84
CA GLY A 150 -1.49 2.95 14.52
C GLY A 150 -0.94 2.21 15.74
N ALA A 151 -1.39 0.97 15.98
CA ALA A 151 -0.84 0.15 17.05
C ALA A 151 0.60 -0.26 16.71
N TYR A 152 1.45 -0.32 17.73
CA TYR A 152 2.83 -0.77 17.66
C TYR A 152 3.64 -0.03 16.59
N ASP A 153 3.80 1.28 16.74
CA ASP A 153 4.49 2.15 15.79
C ASP A 153 3.96 2.01 14.34
N TRP A 154 2.63 1.94 14.18
CA TRP A 154 1.95 1.76 12.90
C TRP A 154 2.22 0.43 12.17
N ASP A 155 2.82 -0.57 12.82
CA ASP A 155 2.75 -1.96 12.33
C ASP A 155 1.28 -2.37 12.15
N GLY A 156 0.45 -1.93 13.10
CA GLY A 156 -0.99 -2.15 13.14
C GLY A 156 -1.37 -3.43 13.87
N ALA A 157 -2.64 -3.50 14.27
CA ALA A 157 -3.21 -4.63 14.98
C ALA A 157 -4.72 -4.71 14.73
N VAL A 158 -5.38 -5.62 15.45
CA VAL A 158 -6.83 -5.72 15.52
C VAL A 158 -7.28 -5.81 16.98
N LEU A 159 -8.51 -5.40 17.23
CA LEU A 159 -9.20 -5.56 18.51
C LEU A 159 -10.49 -6.34 18.26
N ARG A 160 -10.71 -7.41 19.03
CA ARG A 160 -12.02 -8.06 19.09
C ARG A 160 -12.74 -7.64 20.37
N GLU A 161 -13.96 -7.15 20.23
CA GLU A 161 -14.80 -6.73 21.34
C GLU A 161 -16.12 -7.50 21.33
N SER A 162 -16.35 -8.26 22.39
CA SER A 162 -17.57 -9.03 22.67
C SER A 162 -18.22 -8.49 23.95
N PRO A 163 -19.50 -8.79 24.25
CA PRO A 163 -20.19 -8.22 25.41
C PRO A 163 -19.49 -8.40 26.76
N ASN A 164 -18.69 -9.45 26.91
CA ASN A 164 -18.00 -9.80 28.15
C ASN A 164 -16.46 -9.74 28.05
N GLU A 165 -15.89 -9.46 26.88
CA GLU A 165 -14.46 -9.62 26.64
C GLU A 165 -13.92 -8.61 25.62
N ARG A 166 -12.77 -8.03 25.92
CA ARG A 166 -12.02 -7.16 25.01
C ARG A 166 -10.63 -7.75 24.79
N LEU A 167 -10.33 -8.15 23.55
CA LEU A 167 -9.11 -8.87 23.18
C LEU A 167 -8.27 -8.06 22.20
N ILE A 168 -7.13 -7.58 22.67
CA ILE A 168 -6.07 -6.97 21.86
C ILE A 168 -4.88 -7.94 21.86
N PRO A 169 -4.55 -8.59 20.73
CA PRO A 169 -3.37 -9.43 20.64
C PRO A 169 -2.10 -8.59 20.83
N PRO A 170 -1.10 -9.07 21.59
CA PRO A 170 0.18 -8.39 21.70
C PRO A 170 0.90 -8.39 20.34
N GLN A 171 1.81 -7.43 20.11
CA GLN A 171 2.60 -7.33 18.86
C GLN A 171 3.24 -8.68 18.47
N LYS A 172 3.74 -9.41 19.47
CA LYS A 172 4.35 -10.74 19.30
C LYS A 172 3.47 -11.76 18.58
N ALA A 173 2.15 -11.64 18.70
CA ALA A 173 1.21 -12.55 18.05
C ALA A 173 1.25 -12.45 16.52
N PHE A 174 1.77 -11.34 15.97
CA PHE A 174 1.90 -11.10 14.53
C PHE A 174 3.32 -11.35 13.99
N GLU A 175 4.31 -11.63 14.85
CA GLU A 175 5.74 -11.69 14.50
C GLU A 175 6.08 -12.65 13.35
N SER A 176 5.29 -13.72 13.16
CA SER A 176 5.52 -14.68 12.07
C SER A 176 5.40 -14.04 10.69
N GLU A 177 4.53 -13.04 10.55
CA GLU A 177 4.28 -12.32 9.30
C GLU A 177 4.75 -10.86 9.30
N PHE A 178 4.93 -10.30 10.50
CA PHE A 178 5.36 -8.93 10.78
C PHE A 178 6.51 -8.91 11.80
N PRO A 179 7.71 -9.40 11.43
CA PRO A 179 8.85 -9.46 12.34
C PRO A 179 9.35 -8.07 12.76
N LEU A 180 9.77 -7.96 14.03
CA LEU A 180 10.23 -6.73 14.70
C LEU A 180 11.35 -5.96 13.96
N ARG A 181 12.13 -6.63 13.09
CA ARG A 181 13.12 -5.95 12.24
C ARG A 181 12.49 -4.98 11.23
N MET A 182 11.18 -5.06 11.00
CA MET A 182 10.43 -4.22 10.07
C MET A 182 9.64 -3.08 10.75
N LYS A 183 9.89 -2.83 12.04
CA LYS A 183 9.16 -1.88 12.92
C LYS A 183 9.02 -0.45 12.37
N ASN A 184 9.82 -0.04 11.39
CA ASN A 184 9.77 1.31 10.82
C ASN A 184 8.97 1.42 9.51
N HIS A 185 8.36 0.33 9.01
CA HIS A 185 7.69 0.34 7.71
C HIS A 185 6.21 0.76 7.76
N ALA A 186 5.65 0.94 8.95
CA ALA A 186 4.26 1.36 9.17
C ALA A 186 3.27 0.55 8.29
N ALA A 187 3.20 -0.76 8.53
CA ALA A 187 2.48 -1.70 7.67
C ALA A 187 0.95 -1.46 7.59
N TYR A 188 0.39 -0.77 8.59
CA TYR A 188 -1.04 -0.46 8.72
C TYR A 188 -1.91 -1.71 8.76
N LEU A 189 -1.50 -2.75 9.48
CA LEU A 189 -2.38 -3.89 9.72
C LEU A 189 -3.68 -3.44 10.41
N GLY A 190 -4.81 -3.94 9.93
CA GLY A 190 -6.13 -3.48 10.38
C GLY A 190 -6.63 -2.26 9.60
N TYR A 191 -5.98 -1.88 8.50
CA TYR A 191 -6.54 -0.89 7.57
C TYR A 191 -7.90 -1.35 7.05
N THR A 192 -8.03 -2.64 6.78
CA THR A 192 -9.32 -3.31 6.57
C THR A 192 -9.44 -4.52 7.47
N VAL A 193 -10.67 -4.81 7.90
CA VAL A 193 -11.01 -6.04 8.61
C VAL A 193 -12.26 -6.66 8.02
N SER A 194 -12.32 -7.99 8.01
CA SER A 194 -13.48 -8.76 7.56
C SER A 194 -13.44 -10.18 8.14
N SER A 195 -14.33 -11.05 7.69
CA SER A 195 -14.29 -12.48 8.01
C SER A 195 -14.76 -13.32 6.83
N ILE A 196 -14.24 -14.53 6.70
CA ILE A 196 -14.77 -15.55 5.79
C ILE A 196 -15.38 -16.70 6.58
N LYS A 197 -16.39 -17.33 6.02
CA LYS A 197 -17.00 -18.55 6.55
C LYS A 197 -16.58 -19.73 5.70
N LEU A 198 -16.02 -20.76 6.32
CA LEU A 198 -15.58 -21.98 5.66
C LEU A 198 -16.61 -23.09 5.82
N ARG A 199 -16.49 -24.12 4.98
CA ARG A 199 -17.27 -25.35 5.13
C ARG A 199 -17.11 -25.94 6.53
N GLY A 200 -18.21 -26.42 7.11
CA GLY A 200 -18.25 -26.92 8.47
C GLY A 200 -18.44 -25.84 9.55
N GLY A 201 -18.72 -24.59 9.15
CA GLY A 201 -19.08 -23.51 10.08
C GLY A 201 -17.88 -22.81 10.74
N ARG A 202 -16.65 -23.18 10.39
CA ARG A 202 -15.44 -22.50 10.89
C ARG A 202 -15.30 -21.13 10.23
N GLY A 203 -15.22 -20.06 11.00
CA GLY A 203 -14.92 -18.70 10.52
C GLY A 203 -13.43 -18.37 10.65
N LEU A 204 -12.89 -17.61 9.69
CA LEU A 204 -11.58 -16.97 9.82
C LEU A 204 -11.73 -15.46 9.72
N LEU A 205 -10.94 -14.74 10.50
CA LEU A 205 -10.84 -13.28 10.42
C LEU A 205 -9.85 -12.91 9.32
N VAL A 206 -10.07 -11.76 8.68
CA VAL A 206 -9.25 -11.21 7.61
C VAL A 206 -8.80 -9.81 8.02
N ALA A 207 -7.52 -9.49 7.85
CA ALA A 207 -7.02 -8.13 8.03
C ALA A 207 -6.05 -7.73 6.91
N GLY A 208 -6.21 -6.50 6.42
CA GLY A 208 -5.36 -5.88 5.41
C GLY A 208 -4.29 -5.00 6.04
N ALA A 209 -3.10 -5.01 5.43
CA ALA A 209 -1.93 -4.21 5.76
C ALA A 209 -1.35 -3.63 4.45
N PRO A 210 -2.01 -2.63 3.84
CA PRO A 210 -1.73 -2.20 2.47
C PRO A 210 -0.37 -1.51 2.30
N ARG A 211 0.31 -1.14 3.40
CA ARG A 211 1.66 -0.56 3.38
C ARG A 211 2.78 -1.56 3.65
N PHE A 212 2.45 -2.81 3.97
CA PHE A 212 3.45 -3.84 4.26
C PHE A 212 4.47 -3.97 3.12
N LYS A 213 5.76 -3.72 3.41
CA LYS A 213 6.86 -3.71 2.43
C LYS A 213 6.56 -2.90 1.17
N HIS A 214 5.76 -1.84 1.34
CA HIS A 214 5.25 -0.99 0.27
C HIS A 214 4.43 -1.69 -0.83
N LYS A 215 4.20 -3.01 -0.74
CA LYS A 215 3.40 -3.79 -1.70
C LYS A 215 2.00 -4.07 -1.20
N GLY A 216 1.86 -4.20 0.13
CA GLY A 216 0.64 -4.58 0.81
C GLY A 216 0.58 -6.08 1.14
N LYS A 217 -0.22 -6.43 2.14
CA LYS A 217 -0.44 -7.80 2.62
C LYS A 217 -1.88 -7.96 3.12
N VAL A 218 -2.41 -9.18 3.02
CA VAL A 218 -3.64 -9.60 3.70
C VAL A 218 -3.34 -10.86 4.50
N ILE A 219 -3.78 -10.91 5.75
CA ILE A 219 -3.66 -12.11 6.60
C ILE A 219 -5.03 -12.69 6.92
N LEU A 220 -5.07 -14.01 7.04
CA LEU A 220 -6.20 -14.78 7.53
C LEU A 220 -5.79 -15.43 8.84
N PHE A 221 -6.59 -15.25 9.88
CA PHE A 221 -6.22 -15.66 11.22
C PHE A 221 -7.41 -16.09 12.07
N GLU A 222 -7.12 -16.88 13.09
CA GLU A 222 -8.05 -17.21 14.16
C GLU A 222 -7.64 -16.44 15.42
N MET A 223 -8.63 -15.99 16.19
CA MET A 223 -8.43 -15.46 17.54
C MET A 223 -9.24 -16.30 18.52
N GLY A 224 -8.55 -17.04 19.39
CA GLY A 224 -9.19 -17.72 20.52
C GLY A 224 -9.57 -16.73 21.64
N GLY A 225 -10.25 -17.22 22.67
CA GLY A 225 -10.67 -16.44 23.85
C GLY A 225 -9.53 -16.07 24.83
N ARG A 226 -8.30 -15.96 24.34
CA ARG A 226 -7.12 -15.46 25.08
C ARG A 226 -6.25 -14.67 24.11
N THR A 227 -5.72 -13.54 24.54
CA THR A 227 -4.92 -12.58 23.73
C THR A 227 -3.76 -13.23 22.97
N ASP A 228 -3.18 -14.29 23.53
CA ASP A 228 -1.96 -14.93 23.02
C ASP A 228 -2.24 -16.04 22.00
N THR A 229 -3.51 -16.29 21.69
CA THR A 229 -3.95 -17.41 20.85
C THR A 229 -4.27 -16.99 19.41
N LEU A 230 -3.82 -15.82 18.98
CA LEU A 230 -3.92 -15.45 17.57
C LEU A 230 -3.02 -16.36 16.75
N ARG A 231 -3.61 -17.02 15.76
CA ARG A 231 -2.90 -17.93 14.85
C ARG A 231 -3.16 -17.52 13.41
N ILE A 232 -2.12 -17.02 12.74
CA ILE A 232 -2.17 -16.74 11.32
C ILE A 232 -2.22 -18.07 10.56
N THR A 233 -3.25 -18.25 9.74
CA THR A 233 -3.48 -19.45 8.94
C THR A 233 -2.93 -19.30 7.53
N GLN A 234 -3.00 -18.09 6.96
CA GLN A 234 -2.44 -17.78 5.63
C GLN A 234 -2.13 -16.29 5.52
N ALA A 235 -1.15 -15.95 4.68
CA ALA A 235 -0.84 -14.58 4.29
C ALA A 235 -0.74 -14.47 2.77
N LEU A 236 -1.28 -13.39 2.21
CA LEU A 236 -1.18 -13.00 0.81
C LEU A 236 -0.37 -11.72 0.72
N THR A 237 0.60 -11.64 -0.19
CA THR A 237 1.43 -10.44 -0.39
C THR A 237 1.17 -9.85 -1.77
N GLY A 238 1.05 -8.52 -1.83
CA GLY A 238 0.88 -7.79 -3.08
C GLY A 238 2.09 -7.92 -4.00
N GLU A 239 1.85 -7.82 -5.31
CA GLU A 239 2.88 -8.02 -6.33
C GLU A 239 3.67 -6.74 -6.62
N GLN A 240 2.99 -5.58 -6.64
CA GLN A 240 3.54 -4.30 -7.08
C GLN A 240 3.67 -3.31 -5.91
N ILE A 241 4.79 -2.61 -5.85
CA ILE A 241 5.00 -1.51 -4.89
C ILE A 241 4.07 -0.35 -5.19
N GLY A 242 3.58 0.28 -4.14
CA GLY A 242 2.60 1.36 -4.21
C GLY A 242 1.21 0.87 -4.59
N GLY A 243 1.01 -0.41 -4.93
CA GLY A 243 -0.29 -0.94 -5.36
C GLY A 243 -1.36 -0.90 -4.28
N TYR A 244 -0.95 -0.79 -3.00
CA TYR A 244 -1.85 -0.71 -1.85
C TYR A 244 -2.70 -1.98 -1.68
N PHE A 245 -2.12 -3.15 -1.95
CA PHE A 245 -2.80 -4.45 -1.91
C PHE A 245 -3.35 -4.76 -0.52
N GLY A 246 -4.63 -5.10 -0.44
CA GLY A 246 -5.31 -5.36 0.84
C GLY A 246 -5.90 -4.11 1.47
N SER A 247 -6.04 -3.02 0.72
CA SER A 247 -6.75 -1.81 1.19
C SER A 247 -8.26 -1.92 1.17
N GLU A 248 -8.79 -2.93 0.47
CA GLU A 248 -10.20 -3.34 0.50
C GLU A 248 -10.27 -4.85 0.31
N VAL A 249 -11.12 -5.50 1.09
CA VAL A 249 -11.39 -6.93 0.98
C VAL A 249 -12.90 -7.17 1.01
N CYS A 250 -13.38 -8.11 0.18
CA CYS A 250 -14.80 -8.43 0.09
C CYS A 250 -15.01 -9.95 -0.02
N PRO A 251 -15.48 -10.60 1.06
CA PRO A 251 -15.88 -12.00 0.99
C PRO A 251 -17.23 -12.13 0.27
N VAL A 252 -17.36 -13.12 -0.60
CA VAL A 252 -18.58 -13.37 -1.37
C VAL A 252 -18.94 -14.85 -1.28
N ASP A 253 -20.14 -15.13 -0.79
CA ASP A 253 -20.83 -16.41 -0.94
C ASP A 253 -21.57 -16.35 -2.28
N VAL A 254 -21.03 -17.01 -3.30
CA VAL A 254 -21.50 -16.84 -4.69
C VAL A 254 -22.70 -17.73 -4.92
N ASP A 255 -22.68 -18.98 -4.46
CA ASP A 255 -23.79 -19.92 -4.66
C ASP A 255 -24.89 -19.87 -3.58
N GLY A 256 -24.71 -19.03 -2.56
CA GLY A 256 -25.71 -18.77 -1.52
C GLY A 256 -25.82 -19.90 -0.50
N ASP A 257 -24.81 -20.77 -0.37
CA ASP A 257 -24.83 -21.90 0.56
C ASP A 257 -24.46 -21.53 2.01
N GLY A 258 -24.15 -20.25 2.26
CA GLY A 258 -23.71 -19.72 3.55
C GLY A 258 -22.22 -19.89 3.81
N VAL A 259 -21.43 -20.35 2.83
CA VAL A 259 -19.99 -20.46 2.85
C VAL A 259 -19.40 -19.42 1.90
N THR A 260 -18.31 -18.79 2.30
CA THR A 260 -17.60 -17.89 1.40
C THR A 260 -16.94 -18.70 0.29
N ASP A 261 -17.29 -18.41 -0.97
CA ASP A 261 -16.71 -19.04 -2.16
C ASP A 261 -15.48 -18.30 -2.68
N VAL A 262 -15.50 -16.96 -2.63
CA VAL A 262 -14.39 -16.11 -3.06
C VAL A 262 -14.10 -15.00 -2.07
N LEU A 263 -12.82 -14.64 -1.96
CA LEU A 263 -12.37 -13.42 -1.32
C LEU A 263 -11.78 -12.51 -2.39
N LEU A 264 -12.35 -11.32 -2.52
CA LEU A 264 -11.78 -10.27 -3.34
C LEU A 264 -10.78 -9.45 -2.52
N VAL A 265 -9.66 -9.10 -3.15
CA VAL A 265 -8.63 -8.25 -2.55
C VAL A 265 -8.24 -7.16 -3.54
N SER A 266 -8.36 -5.90 -3.14
CA SER A 266 -8.07 -4.76 -4.00
C SER A 266 -6.64 -4.26 -3.85
N ALA A 267 -6.13 -3.71 -4.96
CA ALA A 267 -4.93 -2.89 -5.05
C ALA A 267 -5.26 -1.64 -5.91
N PRO A 268 -5.99 -0.66 -5.36
CA PRO A 268 -6.53 0.45 -6.14
C PRO A 268 -5.46 1.40 -6.69
N MET A 269 -4.26 1.40 -6.12
CA MET A 269 -3.13 2.20 -6.60
C MET A 269 -2.21 1.40 -7.55
N TYR A 270 -2.66 0.22 -8.02
CA TYR A 270 -1.92 -0.56 -9.00
C TYR A 270 -1.69 0.28 -10.27
N LEU A 271 -0.42 0.42 -10.66
CA LEU A 271 0.04 1.10 -11.86
C LEU A 271 -0.09 0.16 -13.06
N GLY A 272 -1.01 0.51 -13.95
CA GLY A 272 -1.23 -0.15 -15.23
C GLY A 272 -0.47 0.51 -16.38
N ALA A 273 -1.03 0.41 -17.58
CA ALA A 273 -0.43 1.01 -18.77
C ALA A 273 -0.23 2.53 -18.61
N GLN A 274 0.84 3.06 -19.22
CA GLN A 274 1.20 4.49 -19.18
C GLN A 274 1.42 5.06 -17.77
N ASN A 275 1.80 4.21 -16.80
CA ASN A 275 2.02 4.60 -15.40
C ASN A 275 0.80 5.27 -14.76
N LYS A 276 -0.39 4.82 -15.14
CA LYS A 276 -1.67 5.27 -14.58
C LYS A 276 -2.11 4.38 -13.43
N GLU A 277 -2.67 4.97 -12.38
CA GLU A 277 -3.25 4.25 -11.24
C GLU A 277 -4.59 3.61 -11.66
N THR A 278 -4.53 2.61 -12.54
CA THR A 278 -5.71 1.93 -13.06
C THR A 278 -6.44 1.19 -11.96
N GLY A 279 -5.71 0.68 -10.96
CA GLY A 279 -6.24 -0.21 -9.93
C GLY A 279 -6.41 -1.64 -10.41
N ARG A 280 -6.58 -2.56 -9.46
CA ARG A 280 -6.73 -4.01 -9.72
C ARG A 280 -7.51 -4.67 -8.58
N VAL A 281 -8.38 -5.62 -8.93
CA VAL A 281 -9.08 -6.48 -7.96
C VAL A 281 -8.72 -7.94 -8.24
N TYR A 282 -8.12 -8.58 -7.24
CA TYR A 282 -7.72 -9.98 -7.28
C TYR A 282 -8.84 -10.86 -6.76
N VAL A 283 -9.08 -11.99 -7.43
CA VAL A 283 -10.07 -13.00 -7.04
C VAL A 283 -9.34 -14.19 -6.44
N TYR A 284 -9.59 -14.49 -5.17
CA TYR A 284 -9.11 -15.70 -4.51
C TYR A 284 -10.26 -16.65 -4.26
N LYS A 285 -10.17 -17.88 -4.76
CA LYS A 285 -11.14 -18.93 -4.46
C LYS A 285 -10.89 -19.51 -3.08
N VAL A 286 -11.95 -19.67 -2.32
CA VAL A 286 -11.94 -20.30 -1.00
C VAL A 286 -12.12 -21.82 -1.18
N GLY A 287 -11.24 -22.62 -0.58
CA GLY A 287 -11.27 -24.07 -0.77
C GLY A 287 -10.34 -24.85 0.16
N GLN A 288 -9.86 -26.01 -0.31
CA GLN A 288 -9.02 -26.91 0.49
C GLN A 288 -7.68 -26.28 0.88
N SER A 289 -7.05 -25.51 -0.01
CA SER A 289 -5.83 -24.75 0.24
C SER A 289 -6.09 -23.41 0.94
N LEU A 290 -7.25 -23.27 1.58
CA LEU A 290 -7.82 -22.03 2.09
C LEU A 290 -8.07 -20.98 1.00
N LEU A 291 -7.08 -20.17 0.60
CA LEU A 291 -7.20 -19.26 -0.54
C LEU A 291 -6.26 -19.65 -1.68
N SER A 292 -6.80 -19.75 -2.90
CA SER A 292 -6.04 -19.93 -4.14
C SER A 292 -6.33 -18.81 -5.13
N PHE A 293 -5.29 -18.25 -5.76
CA PHE A 293 -5.46 -17.22 -6.77
C PHE A 293 -6.24 -17.74 -7.99
N ASN A 294 -7.28 -17.02 -8.41
CA ASN A 294 -8.21 -17.40 -9.46
C ASN A 294 -8.36 -16.31 -10.55
N GLY A 295 -7.42 -15.38 -10.64
CA GLY A 295 -7.43 -14.30 -11.64
C GLY A 295 -7.82 -12.94 -11.06
N THR A 296 -8.16 -12.01 -11.95
CA THR A 296 -8.50 -10.62 -11.62
C THR A 296 -9.78 -10.21 -12.33
N LEU A 297 -10.52 -9.26 -11.76
CA LEU A 297 -11.64 -8.62 -12.45
C LEU A 297 -11.14 -7.61 -13.49
N GLU A 298 -11.80 -7.55 -14.64
CA GLU A 298 -11.46 -6.66 -15.76
C GLU A 298 -12.22 -5.33 -15.63
N SER A 299 -11.53 -4.20 -15.78
CA SER A 299 -12.10 -2.84 -15.83
C SER A 299 -12.06 -2.27 -17.26
N ASP A 300 -12.46 -1.01 -17.48
CA ASP A 300 -12.22 -0.30 -18.74
C ASP A 300 -10.72 -0.39 -19.12
N PRO A 301 -10.37 -0.89 -20.32
CA PRO A 301 -8.98 -1.00 -20.77
C PRO A 301 -8.30 0.36 -21.04
N LYS A 302 -9.06 1.47 -21.07
CA LYS A 302 -8.52 2.82 -21.26
C LYS A 302 -7.51 3.16 -20.14
N PRO A 303 -6.25 3.49 -20.48
CA PRO A 303 -5.26 3.91 -19.50
C PRO A 303 -5.68 5.22 -18.81
N GLN A 304 -6.01 5.16 -17.53
CA GLN A 304 -6.45 6.30 -16.72
C GLN A 304 -6.25 6.02 -15.23
N ASP A 305 -6.22 7.08 -14.43
CA ASP A 305 -6.08 7.00 -12.97
C ASP A 305 -7.42 6.62 -12.32
N ALA A 306 -8.03 5.49 -12.69
CA ALA A 306 -9.38 5.10 -12.30
C ALA A 306 -9.50 4.71 -10.81
N ARG A 307 -8.42 4.19 -10.23
CA ARG A 307 -8.39 3.50 -8.93
C ARG A 307 -9.47 2.44 -8.80
N PHE A 308 -9.62 1.60 -9.83
CA PHE A 308 -10.54 0.48 -9.82
C PHE A 308 -10.27 -0.46 -8.63
N GLY A 309 -11.32 -0.82 -7.90
CA GLY A 309 -11.21 -1.60 -6.67
C GLY A 309 -11.15 -0.77 -5.39
N PHE A 310 -11.33 0.56 -5.48
CA PHE A 310 -11.32 1.44 -4.29
C PHE A 310 -12.43 1.09 -3.29
N ALA A 311 -13.56 0.61 -3.79
CA ALA A 311 -14.66 0.09 -2.97
C ALA A 311 -15.18 -1.20 -3.58
N LEU A 312 -15.54 -2.16 -2.73
CA LEU A 312 -16.11 -3.45 -3.12
C LEU A 312 -17.43 -3.68 -2.38
N LEU A 313 -18.38 -4.32 -3.04
CA LEU A 313 -19.65 -4.72 -2.42
C LEU A 313 -20.13 -6.06 -3.00
N ALA A 314 -20.35 -7.03 -2.12
CA ALA A 314 -21.11 -8.23 -2.44
C ALA A 314 -22.60 -7.85 -2.54
N LEU A 315 -23.24 -8.30 -3.61
CA LEU A 315 -24.63 -8.03 -3.92
C LEU A 315 -25.40 -9.35 -3.96
N PRO A 316 -26.70 -9.34 -3.60
CA PRO A 316 -27.54 -10.48 -3.90
C PRO A 316 -27.60 -10.69 -5.43
N ASP A 317 -27.99 -11.89 -5.84
CA ASP A 317 -28.27 -12.24 -7.23
C ASP A 317 -29.23 -11.22 -7.89
N LEU A 318 -28.69 -10.35 -8.76
CA LEU A 318 -29.47 -9.29 -9.41
C LEU A 318 -30.10 -9.74 -10.72
N ASN A 319 -29.52 -10.74 -11.39
CA ASN A 319 -30.01 -11.27 -12.67
C ASN A 319 -30.87 -12.54 -12.50
N GLN A 320 -31.09 -12.99 -11.27
CA GLN A 320 -31.89 -14.16 -10.91
C GLN A 320 -31.37 -15.46 -11.52
N ASP A 321 -30.05 -15.60 -11.70
CA ASP A 321 -29.43 -16.80 -12.25
C ASP A 321 -29.00 -17.84 -11.20
N GLY A 322 -29.26 -17.54 -9.92
CA GLY A 322 -28.94 -18.35 -8.77
C GLY A 322 -27.58 -18.05 -8.14
N PHE A 323 -26.85 -17.04 -8.61
CA PHE A 323 -25.54 -16.69 -8.07
C PHE A 323 -25.47 -15.22 -7.65
N ASN A 324 -24.90 -14.96 -6.47
CA ASN A 324 -24.68 -13.61 -5.97
C ASN A 324 -23.64 -12.85 -6.80
N ASP A 325 -23.83 -11.54 -6.88
CA ASP A 325 -23.08 -10.63 -7.74
C ASP A 325 -22.11 -9.74 -6.95
N VAL A 326 -21.30 -8.95 -7.66
CA VAL A 326 -20.37 -7.99 -7.05
C VAL A 326 -20.39 -6.65 -7.78
N ALA A 327 -20.39 -5.56 -7.01
CA ALA A 327 -20.07 -4.23 -7.52
C ALA A 327 -18.66 -3.78 -7.11
N VAL A 328 -17.98 -3.10 -8.04
CA VAL A 328 -16.65 -2.52 -7.85
C VAL A 328 -16.65 -1.05 -8.21
N GLY A 329 -16.13 -0.20 -7.33
CA GLY A 329 -16.00 1.24 -7.56
C GLY A 329 -14.66 1.63 -8.19
N ALA A 330 -14.70 2.60 -9.09
CA ALA A 330 -13.56 3.28 -9.69
C ALA A 330 -13.79 4.81 -9.62
N PRO A 331 -13.59 5.44 -8.45
CA PRO A 331 -14.08 6.78 -8.17
C PRO A 331 -13.36 7.88 -8.96
N LEU A 332 -12.17 7.61 -9.49
CA LEU A 332 -11.37 8.59 -10.21
C LEU A 332 -11.45 8.44 -11.74
N GLU A 333 -12.25 7.47 -12.20
CA GLU A 333 -12.48 7.21 -13.63
C GLU A 333 -13.06 8.43 -14.36
N ASP A 334 -12.73 8.56 -15.65
CA ASP A 334 -13.22 9.62 -16.55
C ASP A 334 -13.00 11.04 -16.02
N GLY A 335 -11.83 11.28 -15.41
CA GLY A 335 -11.46 12.58 -14.86
C GLY A 335 -12.22 12.90 -13.59
N HIS A 336 -12.27 11.95 -12.65
CA HIS A 336 -12.96 12.07 -11.35
C HIS A 336 -14.49 12.13 -11.42
N GLN A 337 -15.09 11.73 -12.53
CA GLN A 337 -16.55 11.52 -12.60
C GLN A 337 -16.94 10.21 -11.89
N GLY A 338 -16.06 9.22 -12.02
CA GLY A 338 -16.15 7.95 -11.35
C GLY A 338 -17.15 6.97 -11.99
N ALA A 339 -16.90 5.69 -11.75
CA ALA A 339 -17.66 4.59 -12.32
C ALA A 339 -17.93 3.48 -11.30
N VAL A 340 -18.98 2.70 -11.56
CA VAL A 340 -19.30 1.46 -10.85
C VAL A 340 -19.45 0.34 -11.87
N TYR A 341 -18.77 -0.77 -11.62
CA TYR A 341 -18.76 -1.98 -12.44
C TYR A 341 -19.53 -3.09 -11.73
N LEU A 342 -20.38 -3.82 -12.47
CA LEU A 342 -21.11 -4.99 -11.98
C LEU A 342 -20.55 -6.27 -12.60
N TYR A 343 -20.28 -7.27 -11.76
CA TYR A 343 -19.77 -8.59 -12.13
C TYR A 343 -20.73 -9.66 -11.66
N HIS A 344 -21.12 -10.55 -12.58
CA HIS A 344 -22.02 -11.64 -12.22
C HIS A 344 -21.29 -12.84 -11.63
N GLY A 345 -21.98 -13.48 -10.69
CA GLY A 345 -21.61 -14.79 -10.19
C GLY A 345 -21.64 -15.87 -11.29
N GLN A 346 -20.86 -16.92 -11.07
CA GLN A 346 -20.90 -18.13 -11.88
C GLN A 346 -20.36 -19.32 -11.11
N ARG A 347 -21.23 -20.29 -10.78
CA ARG A 347 -20.87 -21.45 -9.95
C ARG A 347 -20.31 -20.94 -8.60
N ASN A 348 -19.10 -21.36 -8.23
CA ASN A 348 -18.43 -20.94 -6.99
C ASN A 348 -17.33 -19.90 -7.29
N THR A 349 -17.57 -18.96 -8.22
CA THR A 349 -16.64 -17.87 -8.56
C THR A 349 -17.33 -16.74 -9.33
N LEU A 350 -16.60 -15.72 -9.76
CA LEU A 350 -17.11 -14.58 -10.53
C LEU A 350 -16.66 -14.63 -11.99
N ARG A 351 -17.47 -14.07 -12.88
CA ARG A 351 -17.05 -13.80 -14.25
C ARG A 351 -16.07 -12.63 -14.27
N PRO A 352 -14.89 -12.72 -14.93
CA PRO A 352 -13.92 -11.63 -14.95
C PRO A 352 -14.40 -10.38 -15.68
N GLN A 353 -15.21 -10.53 -16.73
CA GLN A 353 -15.78 -9.42 -17.49
C GLN A 353 -16.97 -8.81 -16.76
N TYR A 354 -16.99 -7.48 -16.67
CA TYR A 354 -18.16 -6.75 -16.17
C TYR A 354 -19.34 -6.86 -17.15
N THR A 355 -20.55 -6.90 -16.63
CA THR A 355 -21.78 -6.91 -17.45
C THR A 355 -22.37 -5.53 -17.64
N GLN A 356 -22.12 -4.63 -16.70
CA GLN A 356 -22.53 -3.23 -16.78
C GLN A 356 -21.47 -2.35 -16.14
N ALA A 357 -21.22 -1.19 -16.77
CA ALA A 357 -20.49 -0.08 -16.17
C ALA A 357 -21.41 1.15 -16.19
N SER A 358 -21.59 1.79 -15.03
CA SER A 358 -22.34 3.04 -14.92
C SER A 358 -21.36 4.18 -14.67
N ILE A 359 -21.24 5.08 -15.65
CA ILE A 359 -20.43 6.31 -15.54
C ILE A 359 -21.34 7.42 -15.05
N ASN A 360 -20.87 8.22 -14.09
CA ASN A 360 -21.65 9.34 -13.57
C ASN A 360 -21.68 10.49 -14.59
N ASN A 361 -22.58 10.42 -15.56
CA ASN A 361 -22.78 11.48 -16.53
C ASN A 361 -23.73 12.53 -15.93
N ASN A 362 -23.19 13.66 -15.48
CA ASN A 362 -23.93 14.82 -14.94
C ASN A 362 -24.90 15.50 -15.95
N ASN A 363 -25.24 14.86 -17.07
CA ASN A 363 -26.01 15.45 -18.16
C ASN A 363 -27.43 14.89 -18.36
N ASN A 364 -27.93 13.96 -17.52
CA ASN A 364 -29.31 13.49 -17.65
C ASN A 364 -30.12 13.68 -16.36
N ASN A 365 -30.88 14.78 -16.33
CA ASN A 365 -32.17 14.84 -15.63
C ASN A 365 -33.06 13.73 -16.21
N ASN A 366 -33.03 12.52 -15.61
CA ASN A 366 -34.18 11.63 -15.41
C ASN A 366 -33.72 10.24 -14.90
N ASN A 367 -34.15 9.93 -13.67
CA ASN A 367 -34.50 8.59 -13.16
C ASN A 367 -33.46 7.45 -13.14
N ASN A 368 -32.25 7.65 -12.58
CA ASN A 368 -31.41 6.52 -12.11
C ASN A 368 -30.85 6.79 -10.70
N ASN A 369 -31.74 6.89 -9.71
CA ASN A 369 -31.38 7.10 -8.30
C ASN A 369 -30.87 5.84 -7.56
N THR A 370 -30.77 4.69 -8.23
CA THR A 370 -30.47 3.42 -7.55
C THR A 370 -28.97 3.12 -7.41
N ILE A 371 -28.09 3.77 -8.19
CA ILE A 371 -26.65 3.44 -8.24
C ILE A 371 -25.77 4.49 -7.52
N GLY A 372 -26.30 5.68 -7.22
CA GLY A 372 -25.60 6.72 -6.45
C GLY A 372 -25.36 6.37 -4.96
N LEU A 373 -25.92 5.28 -4.46
CA LEU A 373 -25.79 4.85 -3.06
C LEU A 373 -24.48 4.14 -2.73
N LEU A 374 -23.75 3.60 -3.72
CA LEU A 374 -22.46 2.96 -3.47
C LEU A 374 -21.38 3.99 -3.03
N TYR A 375 -21.50 5.24 -3.48
CA TYR A 375 -20.60 6.33 -3.07
C TYR A 375 -20.75 6.72 -1.59
N VAL A 376 -21.90 6.44 -0.98
CA VAL A 376 -22.25 7.02 0.34
C VAL A 376 -21.91 6.08 1.50
N PHE A 377 -21.88 4.76 1.31
CA PHE A 377 -21.85 3.82 2.44
C PHE A 377 -20.46 3.37 2.94
N ARG A 378 -19.37 3.64 2.21
CA ARG A 378 -17.99 3.35 2.71
C ARG A 378 -16.99 4.51 2.58
N ALA A 379 -17.35 5.62 1.96
CA ALA A 379 -16.48 6.80 1.81
C ALA A 379 -16.44 7.74 3.05
N VAL A 380 -16.95 7.30 4.20
CA VAL A 380 -16.76 8.05 5.45
C VAL A 380 -15.40 7.66 6.03
N TRP A 381 -14.43 8.57 5.85
CA TRP A 381 -13.00 8.56 6.22
C TRP A 381 -12.03 8.23 5.08
N PRO A 382 -11.55 9.27 4.39
CA PRO A 382 -10.29 9.85 4.82
C PRO A 382 -10.38 11.39 4.88
N CYS A 383 -10.51 11.93 6.09
CA CYS A 383 -10.31 13.36 6.31
C CYS A 383 -9.27 13.56 7.42
N SER A 384 -8.02 13.21 7.13
CA SER A 384 -6.88 13.81 7.83
C SER A 384 -6.58 15.17 7.19
N ARG A 385 -7.44 16.14 7.50
CA ARG A 385 -7.06 17.57 7.52
C ARG A 385 -7.32 18.08 8.92
N SER A 386 -6.31 18.77 9.47
CA SER A 386 -6.29 19.52 10.74
C SER A 386 -6.40 18.74 12.05
N ILE A 387 -5.25 18.24 12.53
CA ILE A 387 -4.87 18.39 13.95
C ILE A 387 -3.44 18.97 13.98
N LEU A 388 -3.39 20.30 13.79
CA LEU A 388 -2.32 21.18 14.24
C LEU A 388 -3.03 22.45 14.72
N SER A 389 -3.35 22.46 16.01
CA SER A 389 -3.50 23.64 16.85
C SER A 389 -3.13 23.25 18.27
#